data_AF-A0A563W1D4-F1
#
_entry.id   AF-A0A563W1D4-F1
#
_cell.length_a   1.000
_cell.length_b   1.000
_cell.length_c   1.000
_cell.angle_alpha   90.00
_cell.angle_beta   90.00
_cell.angle_gamma   90.00
#
_symmetry.space_group_name_H-M   'P 1'
#
loop_
_entity.id
_entity.type
_entity.pdbx_description
1 polymer ?
#
loop_
_entity_poly.entity_id
_entity_poly.type
_entity_poly.pdbx_seq_one_letter_code
_entity_poly.pdbx_strand_id
1 'polypeptide(L)'
;MKEATDKTRKYLEQSEACLFWSLSIIRELCKHDHNLAIQWAAECIRIRLSECEPEQITKLDKYIQQALDEQNISVSECVEIGRTIWYLKPGRNRSQTAVARLWWALGDFSADNKDRGIREINSAIWLVSTEDELVSLDRLKRRYINNYRLSELYIEAALKIYNEYQAKKS
;
A
#
# COMPACT_ATOMS: atom_id res chain seq x y z
N MET A 1 -15.07 -0.95 9.26
CA MET A 1 -13.73 -0.36 9.48
C MET A 1 -13.12 -0.60 10.88
N LYS A 2 -13.70 -0.06 11.98
CA LYS A 2 -13.13 -0.19 13.34
C LYS A 2 -12.82 -1.64 13.75
N GLU A 3 -13.76 -2.56 13.51
CA GLU A 3 -13.55 -3.98 13.76
C GLU A 3 -12.38 -4.57 12.96
N ALA A 4 -12.26 -4.21 11.67
CA ALA A 4 -11.17 -4.66 10.80
C ALA A 4 -9.80 -4.17 11.30
N THR A 5 -9.71 -2.92 11.77
CA THR A 5 -8.48 -2.37 12.33
C THR A 5 -8.13 -2.99 13.67
N ASP A 6 -9.11 -3.19 14.56
CA ASP A 6 -8.88 -3.79 15.88
C ASP A 6 -8.42 -5.24 15.76
N LYS A 7 -9.03 -6.00 14.84
CA LYS A 7 -8.58 -7.35 14.49
C LYS A 7 -7.17 -7.37 13.93
N THR A 8 -6.83 -6.39 13.10
CA THR A 8 -5.49 -6.26 12.51
C THR A 8 -4.44 -5.95 13.58
N ARG A 9 -4.70 -5.03 14.51
CA ARG A 9 -3.80 -4.73 15.64
C ARG A 9 -3.54 -5.97 16.48
N LYS A 10 -4.61 -6.65 16.91
CA LYS A 10 -4.49 -7.89 17.68
C LYS A 10 -3.68 -8.97 16.95
N TYR A 11 -3.83 -9.05 15.62
CA TYR A 11 -3.07 -10.00 14.81
C TYR A 11 -1.59 -9.63 14.70
N LEU A 12 -1.28 -8.34 14.56
CA LEU A 12 0.09 -7.80 14.56
C LEU A 12 0.79 -7.99 15.91
N GLU A 13 0.07 -7.85 17.03
CA GLU A 13 0.62 -8.07 18.38
C GLU A 13 0.99 -9.54 18.65
N GLN A 14 0.33 -10.49 17.98
CA GLN A 14 0.41 -11.93 18.26
C GLN A 14 1.30 -12.73 17.31
N SER A 15 1.83 -12.15 16.23
CA SER A 15 2.47 -12.90 15.13
C SER A 15 3.82 -12.32 14.71
N GLU A 16 4.88 -13.13 14.75
CA GLU A 16 6.25 -12.72 14.39
C GLU A 16 6.52 -12.53 12.88
N ALA A 17 5.64 -12.97 11.97
CA ALA A 17 5.85 -12.77 10.53
C ALA A 17 4.52 -12.61 9.80
N CYS A 18 4.12 -11.37 9.57
CA CYS A 18 2.79 -11.10 9.04
C CYS A 18 2.86 -10.61 7.59
N LEU A 19 2.93 -11.53 6.63
CA LEU A 19 2.98 -11.21 5.20
C LEU A 19 1.65 -10.67 4.64
N PHE A 20 0.56 -10.74 5.43
CA PHE A 20 -0.81 -10.54 4.95
C PHE A 20 -1.73 -9.80 5.92
N TRP A 21 -1.20 -9.10 6.93
CA TRP A 21 -2.02 -8.37 7.90
C TRP A 21 -2.95 -7.34 7.24
N SER A 22 -2.48 -6.72 6.15
CA SER A 22 -3.18 -5.69 5.40
C SER A 22 -4.42 -6.21 4.68
N LEU A 23 -4.55 -7.52 4.42
CA LEU A 23 -5.71 -8.09 3.71
C LEU A 23 -7.05 -7.75 4.37
N SER A 24 -7.12 -7.73 5.70
CA SER A 24 -8.36 -7.43 6.41
C SER A 24 -8.81 -5.99 6.15
N ILE A 25 -7.85 -5.05 6.10
CA ILE A 25 -8.11 -3.64 5.81
C ILE A 25 -8.50 -3.46 4.34
N ILE A 26 -7.73 -4.03 3.41
CA ILE A 26 -7.98 -3.91 1.97
C ILE A 26 -9.38 -4.40 1.63
N ARG A 27 -9.74 -5.58 2.12
CA ARG A 27 -11.07 -6.16 1.87
C ARG A 27 -12.18 -5.30 2.42
N GLU A 28 -11.98 -4.74 3.61
CA GLU A 28 -12.97 -3.85 4.21
C GLU A 28 -13.15 -2.57 3.37
N LEU A 29 -12.07 -1.91 2.96
CA LEU A 29 -12.13 -0.72 2.11
C LEU A 29 -12.84 -1.03 0.77
N CYS A 30 -12.47 -2.15 0.12
CA CYS A 30 -13.07 -2.57 -1.15
C CYS A 30 -14.56 -2.92 -1.07
N LYS A 31 -15.12 -3.23 0.11
CA LYS A 31 -16.58 -3.42 0.26
C LYS A 31 -17.36 -2.12 0.02
N HIS A 32 -16.72 -0.97 0.26
CA HIS A 32 -17.33 0.33 0.12
C HIS A 32 -17.00 0.96 -1.24
N ASP A 33 -15.72 0.99 -1.59
CA ASP A 33 -15.22 1.47 -2.86
C ASP A 33 -13.75 1.04 -3.01
N HIS A 34 -13.38 0.43 -4.15
CA HIS A 34 -12.01 -0.01 -4.39
C HIS A 34 -11.02 1.17 -4.46
N ASN A 35 -11.49 2.37 -4.81
CA ASN A 35 -10.68 3.59 -4.76
C ASN A 35 -10.16 3.88 -3.35
N LEU A 36 -10.86 3.46 -2.29
CA LEU A 36 -10.36 3.61 -0.93
C LEU A 36 -9.13 2.73 -0.67
N ALA A 37 -9.08 1.52 -1.25
CA ALA A 37 -7.90 0.67 -1.15
C ALA A 37 -6.71 1.22 -1.95
N ILE A 38 -6.96 1.83 -3.12
CA ILE A 38 -5.94 2.56 -3.90
C ILE A 38 -5.41 3.75 -3.09
N GLN A 39 -6.28 4.60 -2.55
CA GLN A 39 -5.91 5.75 -1.71
C GLN A 39 -5.07 5.32 -0.51
N TRP A 40 -5.49 4.24 0.15
CA TRP A 40 -4.76 3.73 1.30
C TRP A 40 -3.36 3.21 0.92
N ALA A 41 -3.25 2.46 -0.17
CA ALA A 41 -1.96 1.98 -0.65
C ALA A 41 -1.01 3.12 -1.04
N ALA A 42 -1.53 4.14 -1.71
CA ALA A 42 -0.78 5.35 -2.04
C ALA A 42 -0.24 6.04 -0.78
N GLU A 43 -1.06 6.18 0.27
CA GLU A 43 -0.65 6.81 1.53
C GLU A 43 0.40 5.98 2.26
N CYS A 44 0.26 4.64 2.32
CA CYS A 44 1.29 3.77 2.90
C CYS A 44 2.64 3.91 2.18
N ILE A 45 2.62 4.00 0.84
CA ILE A 45 3.84 4.22 0.06
C ILE A 45 4.44 5.59 0.39
N ARG A 46 3.63 6.66 0.47
CA ARG A 46 4.09 8.01 0.81
C ARG A 46 4.72 8.07 2.20
N ILE A 47 4.10 7.44 3.20
CA ILE A 47 4.65 7.32 4.56
C ILE A 47 6.04 6.67 4.49
N ARG A 48 6.17 5.52 3.83
CA ARG A 48 7.46 4.82 3.68
C ARG A 48 8.51 5.67 2.96
N LEU A 49 8.14 6.33 1.87
CA LEU A 49 9.03 7.23 1.14
C LEU A 49 9.52 8.36 2.03
N SER A 50 8.64 8.97 2.83
CA SER A 50 9.02 10.08 3.71
C SER A 50 9.95 9.66 4.85
N GLU A 51 9.78 8.45 5.40
CA GLU A 51 10.58 7.98 6.54
C GLU A 51 11.94 7.39 6.13
N CYS A 52 12.03 6.77 4.95
CA CYS A 52 13.17 5.90 4.63
C CYS A 52 13.79 6.12 3.25
N GLU A 53 13.11 6.78 2.33
CA GLU A 53 13.61 7.05 0.97
C GLU A 53 13.21 8.47 0.52
N PRO A 54 13.52 9.52 1.32
CA PRO A 54 12.99 10.87 1.09
C PRO A 54 13.41 11.44 -0.27
N GLU A 55 14.57 11.05 -0.79
CA GLU A 55 15.05 11.43 -2.12
C GLU A 55 14.21 10.83 -3.27
N GLN A 56 13.45 9.76 -3.02
CA GLN A 56 12.56 9.14 -3.99
C GLN A 56 11.16 9.78 -4.01
N ILE A 57 10.80 10.58 -2.99
CA ILE A 57 9.45 11.12 -2.85
C ILE A 57 9.06 11.93 -4.10
N THR A 58 9.85 12.93 -4.48
CA THR A 58 9.55 13.79 -5.64
C THR A 58 9.50 13.01 -6.95
N LYS A 59 10.30 11.95 -7.08
CA LYS A 59 10.36 11.13 -8.30
C LYS A 59 9.13 10.25 -8.47
N LEU A 60 8.63 9.67 -7.38
CA LEU A 60 7.54 8.71 -7.39
C LEU A 60 6.18 9.35 -7.10
N ASP A 61 6.13 10.46 -6.37
CA ASP A 61 4.90 11.13 -5.97
C ASP A 61 4.07 11.56 -7.17
N LYS A 62 4.69 11.95 -8.29
CA LYS A 62 3.95 12.22 -9.53
C LYS A 62 3.11 11.02 -10.00
N TYR A 63 3.64 9.80 -9.89
CA TYR A 63 2.95 8.58 -10.32
C TYR A 63 1.92 8.14 -9.30
N ILE A 64 2.17 8.41 -8.01
CA ILE A 64 1.21 8.17 -6.94
C ILE A 64 0.01 9.11 -7.11
N GLN A 65 0.26 10.41 -7.29
CA GLN A 65 -0.77 11.41 -7.48
C GLN A 65 -1.61 11.15 -8.72
N GLN A 66 -0.95 10.83 -9.84
CA GLN A 66 -1.66 10.47 -11.07
C GLN A 66 -2.59 9.26 -10.89
N ALA A 67 -2.16 8.22 -10.16
CA ALA A 67 -3.01 7.06 -9.86
C ALA A 67 -4.23 7.39 -8.98
N LEU A 68 -4.18 8.48 -8.21
CA LEU A 68 -5.30 8.95 -7.39
C LEU A 68 -6.29 9.80 -8.19
N ASP A 69 -5.79 10.55 -9.17
CA ASP A 69 -6.57 11.49 -9.97
C ASP A 69 -7.26 10.81 -11.17
N GLU A 70 -6.66 9.75 -11.73
CA GLU A 70 -7.13 9.07 -12.93
C GLU A 70 -7.99 7.84 -12.63
N GLN A 71 -9.32 8.00 -12.69
CA GLN A 71 -10.27 6.88 -12.49
C GLN A 71 -10.70 6.17 -13.79
N ASN A 72 -10.45 6.79 -14.95
CA ASN A 72 -10.90 6.30 -16.26
C ASN A 72 -9.74 5.99 -17.21
N ILE A 73 -8.67 5.40 -16.67
CA ILE A 73 -7.52 4.99 -17.47
C ILE A 73 -7.72 3.55 -17.98
N SER A 74 -7.25 3.25 -19.19
CA SER A 74 -7.35 1.89 -19.72
C SER A 74 -6.38 0.93 -19.03
N VAL A 75 -6.75 -0.37 -19.03
CA VAL A 75 -5.89 -1.44 -18.49
C VAL A 75 -4.51 -1.44 -19.16
N SER A 76 -4.45 -1.21 -20.48
CA SER A 76 -3.19 -1.15 -21.23
C SER A 76 -2.29 -0.02 -20.76
N GLU A 77 -2.85 1.18 -20.55
CA GLU A 77 -2.10 2.34 -20.06
C GLU A 77 -1.59 2.10 -18.63
N CYS A 78 -2.41 1.53 -17.74
CA CYS A 78 -1.96 1.11 -16.40
C CYS A 78 -0.75 0.17 -16.45
N VAL A 79 -0.78 -0.81 -17.36
CA VAL A 79 0.32 -1.76 -17.53
C VAL A 79 1.59 -1.07 -18.04
N GLU A 80 1.47 -0.15 -19.00
CA GLU A 80 2.60 0.61 -19.54
C GLU A 80 3.22 1.55 -18.52
N ILE A 81 2.40 2.26 -17.73
CA ILE A 81 2.89 3.13 -16.66
C ILE A 81 3.58 2.30 -15.59
N GLY A 82 2.96 1.21 -15.14
CA GLY A 82 3.58 0.29 -14.18
C GLY A 82 4.92 -0.28 -14.66
N ARG A 83 5.04 -0.64 -15.95
CA ARG A 83 6.31 -1.04 -16.57
C ARG A 83 7.33 0.09 -16.59
N THR A 84 6.91 1.30 -16.95
CA THR A 84 7.78 2.48 -16.98
C THR A 84 8.39 2.71 -15.61
N ILE A 85 7.57 2.68 -14.55
CA ILE A 85 8.01 2.83 -13.16
C ILE A 85 8.99 1.71 -12.77
N TRP A 86 8.66 0.47 -13.12
CA TRP A 86 9.48 -0.71 -12.81
C TRP A 86 10.90 -0.62 -13.37
N TYR A 87 11.08 0.00 -14.54
CA TYR A 87 12.36 0.14 -15.23
C TYR A 87 13.04 1.51 -15.04
N LEU A 88 12.57 2.34 -14.09
CA LEU A 88 13.21 3.63 -13.78
C LEU A 88 14.64 3.44 -13.23
N LYS A 89 15.65 3.94 -13.95
CA LYS A 89 17.06 4.01 -13.51
C LYS A 89 17.26 4.96 -12.30
N PRO A 90 18.32 4.81 -11.48
CA PRO A 90 19.48 3.91 -11.62
C PRO A 90 19.34 2.52 -10.96
N GLY A 91 18.14 2.04 -10.67
CA GLY A 91 17.93 0.68 -10.16
C GLY A 91 16.47 0.50 -9.74
N ARG A 92 16.06 -0.76 -9.53
CA ARG A 92 14.73 -1.11 -9.02
C ARG A 92 14.81 -1.30 -7.51
N ASN A 93 14.12 -0.46 -6.76
CA ASN A 93 13.94 -0.59 -5.31
C ASN A 93 12.51 -1.04 -4.95
N ARG A 94 12.25 -1.30 -3.66
CA ARG A 94 10.95 -1.79 -3.18
C ARG A 94 9.84 -0.75 -3.37
N SER A 95 10.11 0.53 -3.12
CA SER A 95 9.10 1.60 -3.27
C SER A 95 8.68 1.80 -4.73
N GLN A 96 9.61 1.80 -5.68
CA GLN A 96 9.32 1.80 -7.11
C GLN A 96 8.47 0.58 -7.50
N THR A 97 8.83 -0.59 -6.98
CA THR A 97 8.05 -1.82 -7.19
C THR A 97 6.64 -1.66 -6.61
N ALA A 98 6.48 -1.04 -5.43
CA ALA A 98 5.18 -0.81 -4.81
C ALA A 98 4.30 0.15 -5.61
N VAL A 99 4.87 1.23 -6.14
CA VAL A 99 4.14 2.16 -7.03
C VAL A 99 3.74 1.47 -8.34
N ALA A 100 4.61 0.63 -8.93
CA ALA A 100 4.22 -0.14 -10.11
C ALA A 100 3.06 -1.11 -9.83
N ARG A 101 3.07 -1.76 -8.65
CA ARG A 101 1.98 -2.63 -8.17
C ARG A 101 0.68 -1.85 -7.94
N LEU A 102 0.75 -0.62 -7.45
CA LEU A 102 -0.41 0.28 -7.34
C LEU A 102 -1.07 0.52 -8.71
N TRP A 103 -0.27 0.79 -9.74
CA TRP A 103 -0.76 0.98 -11.11
C TRP A 103 -1.38 -0.28 -11.70
N TRP A 104 -0.80 -1.46 -11.44
CA TRP A 104 -1.42 -2.72 -11.87
C TRP A 104 -2.72 -3.02 -11.13
N ALA A 105 -2.81 -2.66 -9.84
CA ALA A 105 -4.05 -2.77 -9.09
C ALA A 105 -5.17 -1.90 -9.70
N LEU A 106 -4.85 -0.66 -10.08
CA LEU A 106 -5.78 0.24 -10.75
C LEU A 106 -6.31 -0.40 -12.04
N GLY A 107 -5.42 -0.90 -12.90
CA GLY A 107 -5.81 -1.61 -14.12
C GLY A 107 -6.67 -2.85 -13.88
N ASP A 108 -6.37 -3.64 -12.84
CA ASP A 108 -7.18 -4.81 -12.49
C ASP A 108 -8.57 -4.41 -11.97
N PHE A 109 -8.70 -3.34 -11.19
CA PHE A 109 -10.01 -2.84 -10.77
C PHE A 109 -10.82 -2.26 -11.94
N SER A 110 -10.19 -1.53 -12.86
CA SER A 110 -10.84 -1.04 -14.09
C SER A 110 -11.34 -2.17 -14.98
N ALA A 111 -10.71 -3.35 -14.92
CA ALA A 111 -11.14 -4.57 -15.61
C ALA A 111 -12.16 -5.42 -14.83
N ASP A 112 -12.68 -4.92 -13.70
CA ASP A 112 -13.54 -5.64 -12.74
C ASP A 112 -12.90 -6.92 -12.15
N ASN A 113 -11.57 -7.03 -12.17
CA ASN A 113 -10.82 -8.14 -11.58
C ASN A 113 -10.42 -7.84 -10.13
N LYS A 114 -11.42 -7.77 -9.25
CA LYS A 114 -11.25 -7.34 -7.85
C LYS A 114 -10.24 -8.17 -7.07
N ASP A 115 -10.22 -9.48 -7.24
CA ASP A 115 -9.29 -10.36 -6.51
C ASP A 115 -7.84 -10.11 -6.90
N ARG A 116 -7.58 -9.83 -8.18
CA ARG A 116 -6.23 -9.49 -8.63
C ARG A 116 -5.82 -8.09 -8.16
N GLY A 117 -6.72 -7.11 -8.24
CA GLY A 117 -6.48 -5.77 -7.66
C GLY A 117 -6.14 -5.82 -6.17
N ILE A 118 -6.88 -6.61 -5.38
CA ILE A 118 -6.59 -6.81 -3.94
C ILE A 118 -5.20 -7.43 -3.73
N ARG A 119 -4.80 -8.42 -4.55
CA ARG A 119 -3.46 -9.03 -4.46
C ARG A 119 -2.35 -8.04 -4.80
N GLU A 120 -2.54 -7.21 -5.81
CA GLU A 120 -1.58 -6.17 -6.20
C GLU A 120 -1.43 -5.12 -5.09
N ILE A 121 -2.53 -4.66 -4.48
CA ILE A 121 -2.49 -3.76 -3.32
C ILE A 121 -1.77 -4.41 -2.13
N ASN A 122 -2.12 -5.66 -1.79
CA ASN A 122 -1.47 -6.36 -0.69
C ASN A 122 0.05 -6.49 -0.93
N SER A 123 0.45 -6.76 -2.18
CA SER A 123 1.86 -6.85 -2.56
C SER A 123 2.56 -5.50 -2.45
N ALA A 124 1.92 -4.40 -2.85
CA ALA A 124 2.43 -3.05 -2.69
C ALA A 124 2.67 -2.72 -1.21
N ILE A 125 1.69 -3.00 -0.35
CA ILE A 125 1.81 -2.79 1.11
C ILE A 125 2.94 -3.64 1.68
N TRP A 126 3.00 -4.92 1.34
CA TRP A 126 4.08 -5.81 1.81
C TRP A 126 5.47 -5.28 1.44
N LEU A 127 5.63 -4.73 0.23
CA LEU A 127 6.90 -4.15 -0.21
C LEU A 127 7.33 -2.97 0.67
N VAL A 128 6.40 -2.15 1.14
CA VAL A 128 6.68 -0.97 1.97
C VAL A 128 6.53 -1.21 3.48
N SER A 129 6.03 -2.38 3.89
CA SER A 129 5.94 -2.81 5.29
C SER A 129 7.15 -3.60 5.78
N THR A 130 8.02 -4.05 4.89
CA THR A 130 9.21 -4.82 5.27
C THR A 130 10.46 -4.16 4.73
N GLU A 131 11.43 -3.88 5.61
CA GLU A 131 12.78 -3.54 5.18
C GLU A 131 13.50 -4.79 4.65
N ASP A 132 14.33 -4.66 3.60
CA ASP A 132 15.22 -5.73 3.17
C ASP A 132 16.48 -5.76 4.04
N GLU A 133 16.79 -6.96 4.55
CA GLU A 133 18.10 -7.61 4.53
C GLU A 133 18.02 -8.82 5.48
N LEU A 134 18.59 -9.93 5.02
CA LEU A 134 18.93 -11.11 5.82
C LEU A 134 19.79 -10.67 7.00
N VAL A 135 19.18 -10.43 8.17
CA VAL A 135 19.95 -10.08 9.37
C VAL A 135 19.46 -10.89 10.56
N SER A 136 20.44 -11.29 11.38
CA SER A 136 20.34 -12.17 12.54
C SER A 136 19.15 -11.91 13.47
N LEU A 137 18.75 -12.98 14.18
CA LEU A 137 17.64 -13.04 15.15
C LEU A 137 17.58 -11.86 16.15
N ASP A 138 18.70 -11.22 16.49
CA ASP A 138 18.70 -10.07 17.41
C ASP A 138 18.26 -8.75 16.76
N ARG A 139 18.43 -8.58 15.44
CA ARG A 139 17.87 -7.40 14.73
C ARG A 139 16.40 -7.57 14.38
N LEU A 140 15.91 -8.81 14.27
CA LEU A 140 14.48 -9.14 14.11
C LEU A 140 13.62 -8.53 15.23
N LYS A 141 14.09 -8.53 16.49
CA LYS A 141 13.37 -7.93 17.62
C LYS A 141 13.24 -6.41 17.56
N ARG A 142 14.28 -5.68 17.11
CA ARG A 142 14.19 -4.21 16.90
C ARG A 142 13.37 -3.86 15.67
N ARG A 143 13.43 -4.70 14.62
CA ARG A 143 12.56 -4.60 13.45
C ARG A 143 11.10 -4.78 13.79
N TYR A 144 10.76 -5.65 14.75
CA TYR A 144 9.38 -5.86 15.19
C TYR A 144 8.76 -4.57 15.76
N ILE A 145 9.51 -3.82 16.57
CA ILE A 145 9.04 -2.54 17.14
C ILE A 145 8.88 -1.47 16.05
N ASN A 146 9.83 -1.38 15.09
CA ASN A 146 9.74 -0.42 13.98
C ASN A 146 8.64 -0.79 12.97
N ASN A 147 8.44 -2.07 12.68
CA ASN A 147 7.35 -2.55 11.82
C ASN A 147 5.99 -2.37 12.49
N TYR A 148 5.90 -2.51 13.81
CA TYR A 148 4.66 -2.25 14.54
C TYR A 148 4.27 -0.77 14.47
N ARG A 149 5.20 0.15 14.73
CA ARG A 149 4.94 1.60 14.60
C ARG A 149 4.52 1.99 13.19
N LEU A 150 5.22 1.48 12.17
CA LEU A 150 4.87 1.74 10.78
C LEU A 150 3.49 1.16 10.42
N SER A 151 3.15 -0.02 10.93
CA SER A 151 1.85 -0.64 10.73
C SER A 151 0.72 0.15 11.43
N GLU A 152 0.96 0.73 12.60
CA GLU A 152 0.00 1.62 13.25
C GLU A 152 -0.26 2.88 12.40
N LEU A 153 0.77 3.51 11.83
CA LEU A 153 0.59 4.64 10.91
C LEU A 153 -0.26 4.25 9.69
N TYR A 154 -0.05 3.05 9.16
CA TYR A 154 -0.86 2.54 8.05
C TYR A 154 -2.32 2.29 8.47
N ILE A 155 -2.55 1.76 9.68
CA ILE A 155 -3.90 1.56 10.23
C ILE A 155 -4.60 2.91 10.44
N GLU A 156 -3.90 3.90 10.99
CA GLU A 156 -4.40 5.26 11.17
C GLU A 156 -4.75 5.93 9.83
N ALA A 157 -3.90 5.77 8.82
CA ALA A 157 -4.18 6.23 7.46
C ALA A 157 -5.47 5.60 6.89
N ALA A 158 -5.68 4.30 7.09
CA ALA A 158 -6.90 3.64 6.66
C ALA A 158 -8.15 4.21 7.35
N LEU A 159 -8.07 4.45 8.67
CA LEU A 159 -9.16 5.05 9.44
C LEU A 159 -9.48 6.46 8.97
N LYS A 160 -8.45 7.28 8.74
CA LYS A 160 -8.60 8.65 8.24
C LYS A 160 -9.33 8.66 6.90
N ILE A 161 -8.83 7.90 5.92
CA ILE A 161 -9.42 7.79 4.57
C ILE A 161 -10.88 7.33 4.64
N TYR A 162 -11.15 6.29 5.45
CA TYR A 162 -12.51 5.78 5.62
C TYR A 162 -13.44 6.82 6.26
N ASN A 163 -13.00 7.52 7.29
CA ASN A 163 -13.81 8.54 7.97
C ASN A 163 -14.12 9.72 7.05
N GLU A 164 -13.14 10.18 6.26
CA GLU A 164 -13.35 11.23 5.25
C GLU A 164 -14.36 10.80 4.18
N TYR A 165 -14.33 9.54 3.76
CA TYR A 165 -15.32 8.99 2.83
C TYR A 165 -16.73 8.95 3.43
N GLN A 166 -16.88 8.54 4.70
CA GLN A 166 -18.17 8.54 5.38
C GLN A 166 -18.72 9.96 5.56
N ALA A 167 -17.87 10.93 5.89
CA ALA A 167 -18.24 12.33 6.02
C ALA A 167 -18.76 12.93 4.71
N LYS A 168 -18.19 12.57 3.56
CA LYS A 168 -18.66 13.00 2.23
C LYS A 168 -19.99 12.39 1.80
N LYS A 169 -20.41 11.29 2.46
CA LYS A 169 -21.67 10.59 2.18
C LYS A 169 -22.84 11.01 3.09
N SER A 170 -22.54 11.76 4.16
CA SER A 170 -23.51 12.26 5.14
C SER A 170 -24.02 13.64 4.74
#